data_AF-A0A932R836-F1
#
_entry.id   AF-A0A932R836-F1
#
_cell.length_a   1.000
_cell.length_b   1.000
_cell.length_c   1.000
_cell.angle_alpha   90.00
_cell.angle_beta   90.00
_cell.angle_gamma   90.00
#
_symmetry.space_group_name_H-M   'P 1'
#
loop_
_entity.id
_entity.type
_entity.pdbx_description
1 polymer ?
#
loop_
_entity_poly.entity_id
_entity_poly.type
_entity_poly.pdbx_seq_one_letter_code
_entity_poly.pdbx_strand_id
1 'polypeptide(L)'
;MHDNGKPEPAYQEFLSRPIRDLGLKLEGSPVERFVEQLYRELEAKGLTRFRPLCYLTDEWGCPSGEPVIGIPFYLAHAALAQLEKETHDLEDAREIMMYLRHEAGHAFTYAYRLHNSPEWKQFFGPFRRPYRDNYRPAPFSREYVRHLPGWYAQKHPDEDFAETFAVWLTPRSNWRQRYRGWNALEKLRYLDRLARKLGRSDPPRRRGRTDITVDEMETTVAEFYHQAAREEVAVTELAPDTDLRDIFRVSKRRKDARPAQEFLRQHRKAVIDKVAQWTGAQRPLIKALVETMEERAGKLDLRADQSRQAEHLAELTAYTTALVMTYVTKGKFIQP
;
A
#
# COMPACT_ATOMS: atom_id res chain seq x y z
N MET A 1 25.00 22.52 -17.65
CA MET A 1 23.99 23.30 -16.91
C MET A 1 22.70 22.54 -17.03
N HIS A 2 22.35 21.79 -16.00
CA HIS A 2 21.13 21.00 -16.00
C HIS A 2 19.97 21.92 -15.68
N ASP A 3 19.03 22.00 -16.61
CA ASP A 3 17.72 22.61 -16.42
C ASP A 3 16.99 21.81 -15.33
N ASN A 4 16.97 22.35 -14.11
CA ASN A 4 16.09 21.87 -13.05
C ASN A 4 14.68 22.20 -13.51
N GLY A 5 14.08 21.27 -14.26
CA GLY A 5 12.76 21.40 -14.86
C GLY A 5 11.78 21.92 -13.83
N LYS A 6 11.42 23.20 -13.97
CA LYS A 6 10.30 23.77 -13.25
C LYS A 6 9.07 22.95 -13.65
N PRO A 7 8.25 22.51 -12.70
CA PRO A 7 7.00 21.82 -13.03
C PRO A 7 6.20 22.71 -13.99
N GLU A 8 5.59 22.10 -15.02
CA GLU A 8 4.82 22.79 -16.06
C GLU A 8 3.87 23.83 -15.43
N PRO A 9 3.60 25.00 -16.02
CA PRO A 9 2.85 26.09 -15.37
C PRO A 9 1.50 25.67 -14.77
N ALA A 10 0.83 24.68 -15.37
CA ALA A 10 -0.40 24.10 -14.85
C ALA A 10 -0.23 23.41 -13.48
N TYR A 11 0.93 22.79 -13.20
CA TYR A 11 1.22 22.12 -11.92
C TYR A 11 1.38 23.10 -10.76
N GLN A 12 1.96 24.28 -11.01
CA GLN A 12 2.12 25.29 -9.96
C GLN A 12 0.78 25.83 -9.48
N GLU A 13 -0.21 25.90 -10.38
CA GLU A 13 -1.56 26.33 -10.01
C GLU A 13 -2.23 25.36 -9.04
N PHE A 14 -2.15 24.04 -9.32
CA PHE A 14 -2.73 23.01 -8.42
C PHE A 14 -2.11 23.01 -7.03
N LEU A 15 -0.78 23.15 -6.95
CA LEU A 15 -0.04 23.12 -5.69
C LEU A 15 -0.50 24.22 -4.71
N SER A 16 -0.85 25.40 -5.23
CA SER A 16 -1.22 26.57 -4.44
C SER A 16 -2.69 26.64 -4.02
N ARG A 17 -3.55 25.76 -4.55
CA ARG A 17 -5.00 25.78 -4.32
C ARG A 17 -5.40 24.83 -3.18
N PRO A 18 -6.36 25.22 -2.33
CA PRO A 18 -7.04 24.29 -1.42
C PRO A 18 -7.64 23.11 -2.17
N ILE A 19 -7.55 21.90 -1.61
CA ILE A 19 -8.08 20.68 -2.26
C ILE A 19 -9.58 20.81 -2.54
N ARG A 20 -10.35 21.37 -1.61
CA ARG A 20 -11.79 21.64 -1.79
C ARG A 20 -12.12 22.51 -3.00
N ASP A 21 -11.20 23.40 -3.38
CA ASP A 21 -11.42 24.36 -4.47
C ASP A 21 -11.09 23.76 -5.84
N LEU A 22 -10.58 22.52 -5.89
CA LEU A 22 -10.23 21.84 -7.14
C LEU A 22 -11.45 21.28 -7.88
N GLY A 23 -12.61 21.21 -7.23
CA GLY A 23 -13.85 20.69 -7.82
C GLY A 23 -13.74 19.21 -8.23
N LEU A 24 -12.94 18.44 -7.49
CA LEU A 24 -12.73 17.02 -7.76
C LEU A 24 -14.03 16.25 -7.54
N LYS A 25 -14.32 15.32 -8.46
CA LYS A 25 -15.48 14.44 -8.39
C LYS A 25 -15.06 13.02 -8.69
N LEU A 26 -15.80 12.07 -8.13
CA LEU A 26 -15.61 10.67 -8.49
C LEU A 26 -16.15 10.42 -9.90
N GLU A 27 -17.31 10.98 -10.22
CA GLU A 27 -17.97 10.86 -11.52
C GLU A 27 -17.15 11.55 -12.62
N GLY A 28 -16.92 10.84 -13.73
CA GLY A 28 -16.10 11.31 -14.84
C GLY A 28 -14.59 11.26 -14.58
N SER A 29 -14.14 10.79 -13.42
CA SER A 29 -12.73 10.74 -13.07
C SER A 29 -12.02 9.48 -13.59
N PRO A 30 -10.68 9.47 -13.68
CA PRO A 30 -9.92 8.27 -14.05
C PRO A 30 -10.13 7.07 -13.12
N VAL A 31 -10.51 7.30 -11.85
CA VAL A 31 -10.71 6.24 -10.86
C VAL A 31 -12.12 5.62 -10.91
N GLU A 32 -13.10 6.30 -11.50
CA GLU A 32 -14.50 5.84 -11.61
C GLU A 32 -14.60 4.43 -12.20
N ARG A 33 -13.85 4.16 -13.27
CA ARG A 33 -13.84 2.84 -13.95
C ARG A 33 -13.46 1.68 -13.01
N PHE A 34 -12.63 1.93 -11.99
CA PHE A 34 -12.23 0.93 -11.00
C PHE A 34 -13.33 0.72 -9.97
N VAL A 35 -14.03 1.78 -9.57
CA VAL A 35 -15.23 1.69 -8.73
C VAL A 35 -16.33 0.90 -9.44
N GLU A 36 -16.58 1.17 -10.71
CA GLU A 36 -17.51 0.36 -11.51
C GLU A 36 -17.07 -1.10 -11.61
N GLN A 37 -15.76 -1.35 -11.78
CA GLN A 37 -15.22 -2.70 -11.80
C GLN A 37 -15.48 -3.40 -10.46
N LEU A 38 -15.25 -2.75 -9.33
CA LEU A 38 -15.58 -3.28 -8.00
C LEU A 38 -17.05 -3.69 -7.93
N TYR A 39 -17.97 -2.81 -8.35
CA TYR A 39 -19.40 -3.11 -8.33
C TYR A 39 -19.77 -4.30 -9.23
N ARG A 40 -19.19 -4.40 -10.43
CA ARG A 40 -19.36 -5.58 -11.31
C ARG A 40 -18.84 -6.85 -10.66
N GLU A 41 -17.71 -6.79 -9.95
CA GLU A 41 -17.15 -7.96 -9.25
C GLU A 41 -18.02 -8.39 -8.07
N LEU A 42 -18.57 -7.45 -7.29
CA LEU A 42 -19.52 -7.74 -6.21
C LEU A 42 -20.79 -8.40 -6.74
N GLU A 43 -21.35 -7.87 -7.82
CA GLU A 43 -22.52 -8.43 -8.49
C GLU A 43 -22.25 -9.84 -9.05
N ALA A 44 -21.10 -10.04 -9.70
CA ALA A 44 -20.68 -11.34 -10.21
C ALA A 44 -20.50 -12.40 -9.10
N LYS A 45 -20.25 -11.97 -7.85
CA LYS A 45 -20.23 -12.85 -6.66
C LYS A 45 -21.60 -13.01 -6.00
N GLY A 46 -22.65 -12.45 -6.57
CA GLY A 46 -24.02 -12.55 -6.10
C GLY A 46 -24.38 -11.54 -5.01
N LEU A 47 -23.52 -10.56 -4.69
CA LEU A 47 -23.75 -9.54 -3.67
C LEU A 47 -24.60 -8.37 -4.19
N THR A 48 -25.74 -8.67 -4.80
CA THR A 48 -26.62 -7.72 -5.51
C THR A 48 -27.23 -6.61 -4.64
N ARG A 49 -27.32 -6.83 -3.32
CA ARG A 49 -27.86 -5.84 -2.37
C ARG A 49 -26.78 -5.05 -1.62
N PHE A 50 -25.51 -5.32 -1.90
CA PHE A 50 -24.39 -4.62 -1.29
C PHE A 50 -23.66 -3.79 -2.33
N ARG A 51 -23.82 -2.47 -2.22
CA ARG A 51 -23.17 -1.48 -3.08
C ARG A 51 -22.73 -0.31 -2.20
N PRO A 52 -21.53 -0.36 -1.59
CA PRO A 52 -21.05 0.68 -0.69
C PRO A 52 -20.86 1.99 -1.46
N LEU A 53 -21.15 3.12 -0.81
CA LEU A 53 -20.83 4.44 -1.36
C LEU A 53 -19.31 4.60 -1.40
N CYS A 54 -18.79 5.08 -2.53
CA CYS A 54 -17.40 5.50 -2.65
C CYS A 54 -17.33 7.02 -2.68
N TYR A 55 -16.33 7.61 -2.03
CA TYR A 55 -16.12 9.06 -1.98
C TYR A 55 -14.63 9.39 -2.03
N LEU A 56 -14.30 10.63 -2.39
CA LEU A 56 -12.92 11.11 -2.41
C LEU A 56 -12.53 11.70 -1.05
N THR A 57 -11.35 11.33 -0.57
CA THR A 57 -10.74 11.76 0.70
C THR A 57 -9.22 11.83 0.54
N ASP A 58 -8.49 12.06 1.64
CA ASP A 58 -7.04 12.01 1.76
C ASP A 58 -6.40 10.64 1.50
N GLU A 59 -6.95 9.54 2.04
CA GLU A 59 -6.36 8.21 1.95
C GLU A 59 -7.35 7.05 1.66
N TRP A 60 -6.82 5.86 1.37
CA TRP A 60 -7.66 4.66 1.29
C TRP A 60 -8.19 4.30 2.67
N GLY A 61 -9.49 4.05 2.78
CA GLY A 61 -10.03 3.59 4.05
C GLY A 61 -11.53 3.32 4.06
N CYS A 62 -11.96 2.81 5.20
CA CYS A 62 -13.35 2.54 5.52
C CYS A 62 -13.57 2.96 6.99
N PRO A 63 -14.23 4.10 7.25
CA PRO A 63 -14.37 4.61 8.61
C PRO A 63 -15.03 3.58 9.53
N SER A 64 -14.58 3.49 10.77
CA SER A 64 -14.96 2.38 11.66
C SER A 64 -16.47 2.25 11.82
N GLY A 65 -17.01 1.11 11.37
CA GLY A 65 -18.44 0.81 11.44
C GLY A 65 -19.30 1.48 10.35
N GLU A 66 -18.70 2.26 9.45
CA GLU A 66 -19.39 2.97 8.37
C GLU A 66 -19.21 2.22 7.03
N PRO A 67 -20.29 1.76 6.36
CA PRO A 67 -20.18 0.97 5.13
C PRO A 67 -19.95 1.84 3.89
N VAL A 68 -18.85 2.61 3.90
CA VAL A 68 -18.43 3.51 2.81
C VAL A 68 -16.95 3.29 2.52
N ILE A 69 -16.49 3.65 1.32
CA ILE A 69 -15.10 3.48 0.88
C ILE A 69 -14.53 4.87 0.53
N GLY A 70 -13.52 5.28 1.28
CA GLY A 70 -12.68 6.44 0.98
C GLY A 70 -11.64 6.10 -0.07
N ILE A 71 -11.48 6.98 -1.05
CA ILE A 71 -10.54 6.87 -2.16
C ILE A 71 -9.66 8.13 -2.16
N PRO A 72 -8.32 8.00 -2.21
CA PRO A 72 -7.43 9.15 -2.26
C PRO A 72 -7.73 10.08 -3.45
N PHE A 73 -7.84 11.38 -3.18
CA PHE A 73 -8.27 12.40 -4.13
C PHE A 73 -7.33 12.52 -5.34
N TYR A 74 -6.04 12.22 -5.17
CA TYR A 74 -5.06 12.31 -6.26
C TYR A 74 -5.35 11.34 -7.40
N LEU A 75 -6.13 10.27 -7.17
CA LEU A 75 -6.58 9.34 -8.22
C LEU A 75 -7.68 9.92 -9.11
N ALA A 76 -8.33 11.01 -8.68
CA ALA A 76 -9.42 11.64 -9.41
C ALA A 76 -8.96 12.56 -10.55
N HIS A 77 -7.67 12.90 -10.64
CA HIS A 77 -7.17 13.82 -11.65
C HIS A 77 -5.74 13.50 -12.12
N ALA A 78 -5.49 13.52 -13.43
CA ALA A 78 -4.22 13.10 -14.01
C ALA A 78 -3.01 13.93 -13.54
N ALA A 79 -3.18 15.25 -13.37
CA ALA A 79 -2.12 16.12 -12.87
C ALA A 79 -1.74 15.82 -11.40
N LEU A 80 -2.73 15.48 -10.57
CA LEU A 80 -2.50 15.11 -9.16
C LEU A 80 -1.86 13.72 -9.07
N ALA A 81 -2.31 12.77 -9.88
CA ALA A 81 -1.68 11.46 -9.97
C ALA A 81 -0.19 11.55 -10.40
N GLN A 82 0.14 12.47 -11.30
CA GLN A 82 1.53 12.72 -11.67
C GLN A 82 2.34 13.34 -10.51
N LEU A 83 1.74 14.23 -9.72
CA LEU A 83 2.37 14.79 -8.53
C LEU A 83 2.61 13.73 -7.43
N GLU A 84 1.64 12.84 -7.22
CA GLU A 84 1.76 11.67 -6.34
C GLU A 84 2.92 10.78 -6.79
N LYS A 85 3.05 10.56 -8.10
CA LYS A 85 4.14 9.75 -8.67
C LYS A 85 5.53 10.37 -8.50
N GLU A 86 5.62 11.70 -8.42
CA GLU A 86 6.89 12.40 -8.21
C GLU A 86 7.29 12.43 -6.73
N THR A 87 6.30 12.63 -5.85
CA THR A 87 6.49 12.76 -4.41
C THR A 87 6.61 11.39 -3.75
N HIS A 88 5.65 10.51 -4.03
CA HIS A 88 5.53 9.14 -3.54
C HIS A 88 5.61 8.16 -4.72
N ASP A 89 4.86 7.05 -4.67
CA ASP A 89 4.77 6.10 -5.76
C ASP A 89 3.30 5.75 -5.98
N LEU A 90 2.74 6.36 -7.03
CA LEU A 90 1.35 6.24 -7.44
C LEU A 90 0.96 4.77 -7.67
N GLU A 91 -0.20 4.38 -7.16
CA GLU A 91 -0.76 3.05 -7.35
C GLU A 91 -1.04 2.74 -8.82
N ASP A 92 -0.61 1.56 -9.25
CA ASP A 92 -1.02 1.04 -10.55
C ASP A 92 -2.47 0.52 -10.52
N ALA A 93 -3.01 0.19 -11.71
CA ALA A 93 -4.37 -0.32 -11.84
C ALA A 93 -4.65 -1.59 -11.01
N ARG A 94 -3.63 -2.41 -10.75
CA ARG A 94 -3.75 -3.60 -9.92
C ARG A 94 -3.80 -3.23 -8.45
N GLU A 95 -2.96 -2.29 -8.00
CA GLU A 95 -2.92 -1.78 -6.63
C GLU A 95 -4.22 -1.05 -6.26
N ILE A 96 -4.74 -0.17 -7.12
CA ILE A 96 -6.05 0.48 -6.94
C ILE A 96 -7.15 -0.57 -6.70
N MET A 97 -7.20 -1.61 -7.53
CA MET A 97 -8.15 -2.71 -7.36
C MET A 97 -7.82 -3.62 -6.17
N MET A 98 -6.61 -3.60 -5.64
CA MET A 98 -6.28 -4.32 -4.41
C MET A 98 -6.88 -3.59 -3.21
N TYR A 99 -6.67 -2.28 -3.09
CA TYR A 99 -7.24 -1.45 -2.02
C TYR A 99 -8.77 -1.41 -2.07
N LEU A 100 -9.39 -1.13 -3.23
CA LEU A 100 -10.86 -1.13 -3.37
C LEU A 100 -11.52 -2.43 -2.87
N ARG A 101 -10.92 -3.59 -3.16
CA ARG A 101 -11.45 -4.88 -2.71
C ARG A 101 -11.23 -5.11 -1.22
N HIS A 102 -10.13 -4.61 -0.67
CA HIS A 102 -9.84 -4.64 0.75
C HIS A 102 -10.85 -3.77 1.52
N GLU A 103 -11.02 -2.51 1.13
CA GLU A 103 -11.98 -1.59 1.75
C GLU A 103 -13.43 -2.06 1.61
N ALA A 104 -13.78 -2.69 0.47
CA ALA A 104 -15.08 -3.33 0.31
C ALA A 104 -15.31 -4.45 1.33
N GLY A 105 -14.26 -5.13 1.79
CA GLY A 105 -14.31 -6.12 2.86
C GLY A 105 -14.70 -5.52 4.21
N HIS A 106 -14.08 -4.40 4.59
CA HIS A 106 -14.49 -3.64 5.78
C HIS A 106 -15.94 -3.17 5.65
N ALA A 107 -16.28 -2.52 4.55
CA ALA A 107 -17.62 -1.99 4.32
C ALA A 107 -18.68 -3.12 4.35
N PHE A 108 -18.36 -4.31 3.84
CA PHE A 108 -19.24 -5.47 3.90
C PHE A 108 -19.47 -5.95 5.34
N THR A 109 -18.39 -6.06 6.14
CA THR A 109 -18.49 -6.41 7.56
C THR A 109 -19.33 -5.41 8.35
N TYR A 110 -19.22 -4.13 8.05
CA TYR A 110 -19.99 -3.08 8.74
C TYR A 110 -21.45 -3.06 8.29
N ALA A 111 -21.71 -3.15 6.99
CA ALA A 111 -23.06 -3.16 6.42
C ALA A 111 -23.92 -4.29 6.99
N TYR A 112 -23.34 -5.49 7.09
CA TYR A 112 -24.00 -6.70 7.60
C TYR A 112 -23.74 -6.99 9.08
N ARG A 113 -22.99 -6.12 9.78
CA ARG A 113 -22.64 -6.26 11.20
C ARG A 113 -22.02 -7.62 11.54
N LEU A 114 -21.23 -8.17 10.62
CA LEU A 114 -20.70 -9.54 10.69
C LEU A 114 -19.78 -9.76 11.89
N HIS A 115 -19.04 -8.71 12.27
CA HIS A 115 -18.14 -8.69 13.42
C HIS A 115 -18.82 -8.99 14.77
N ASN A 116 -20.15 -8.93 14.84
CA ASN A 116 -20.91 -9.31 16.03
C ASN A 116 -21.25 -10.80 16.09
N SER A 117 -21.06 -11.55 14.99
CA SER A 117 -21.43 -12.96 14.95
C SER A 117 -20.39 -13.86 15.64
N PRO A 118 -20.82 -14.91 16.37
CA PRO A 118 -19.89 -15.86 16.99
C PRO A 118 -18.96 -16.55 15.99
N GLU A 119 -19.49 -16.92 14.82
CA GLU A 119 -18.71 -17.60 13.76
C GLU A 119 -17.61 -16.67 13.21
N TRP A 120 -17.89 -15.38 13.01
CA TRP A 120 -16.85 -14.41 12.62
C TRP A 120 -15.76 -14.32 13.68
N LYS A 121 -16.14 -14.20 14.96
CA LYS A 121 -15.18 -14.13 16.08
C LYS A 121 -14.33 -15.40 16.19
N GLN A 122 -14.89 -16.55 15.88
CA GLN A 122 -14.16 -17.83 15.88
C GLN A 122 -13.06 -17.85 14.81
N PHE A 123 -13.32 -17.32 13.62
CA PHE A 123 -12.36 -17.32 12.51
C PHE A 123 -11.31 -16.22 12.60
N PHE A 124 -11.71 -15.00 12.96
CA PHE A 124 -10.85 -13.81 12.87
C PHE A 124 -10.37 -13.31 14.23
N GLY A 125 -11.05 -13.67 15.32
CA GLY A 125 -10.76 -13.19 16.66
C GLY A 125 -11.65 -12.01 17.09
N PRO A 126 -11.31 -11.33 18.21
CA PRO A 126 -12.15 -10.27 18.77
C PRO A 126 -12.02 -8.95 17.98
N PHE A 127 -13.13 -8.47 17.40
CA PHE A 127 -13.19 -7.20 16.67
C PHE A 127 -12.79 -5.97 17.49
N ARG A 128 -13.05 -5.97 18.81
CA ARG A 128 -12.74 -4.83 19.71
C ARG A 128 -11.28 -4.80 20.16
N ARG A 129 -10.39 -5.55 19.51
CA ARG A 129 -8.97 -5.51 19.83
C ARG A 129 -8.44 -4.11 19.49
N PRO A 130 -7.57 -3.51 20.32
CA PRO A 130 -6.95 -2.25 19.94
C PRO A 130 -6.14 -2.39 18.64
N TYR A 131 -6.31 -1.44 17.73
CA TYR A 131 -5.43 -1.29 16.59
C TYR A 131 -4.01 -0.96 17.09
N ARG A 132 -3.01 -1.55 16.44
CA ARG A 132 -1.61 -1.30 16.73
C ARG A 132 -0.93 -0.87 15.44
N ASP A 133 -0.37 0.33 15.44
CA ASP A 133 0.36 0.86 14.28
C ASP A 133 1.58 0.00 14.00
N ASN A 134 2.33 -0.34 15.07
CA ASN A 134 3.46 -1.26 15.01
C ASN A 134 3.02 -2.69 15.33
N TYR A 135 2.53 -3.42 14.33
CA TYR A 135 2.29 -4.87 14.44
C TYR A 135 3.51 -5.67 13.97
N ARG A 136 3.75 -6.81 14.61
CA ARG A 136 4.85 -7.73 14.27
C ARG A 136 4.26 -8.95 13.57
N PRO A 137 4.23 -8.99 12.24
CA PRO A 137 3.70 -10.14 11.53
C PRO A 137 4.59 -11.36 11.79
N ALA A 138 3.98 -12.55 11.76
CA ALA A 138 4.67 -13.83 11.63
C ALA A 138 4.77 -14.16 10.14
N PRO A 139 5.93 -13.93 9.49
CA PRO A 139 6.09 -14.21 8.07
C PRO A 139 5.81 -15.67 7.78
N PHE A 140 5.33 -15.94 6.57
CA PHE A 140 5.07 -17.29 6.08
C PHE A 140 3.98 -18.10 6.81
N SER A 141 3.27 -17.51 7.78
CA SER A 141 2.11 -18.12 8.41
C SER A 141 1.07 -18.59 7.37
N ARG A 142 0.46 -19.75 7.66
CA ARG A 142 -0.63 -20.36 6.88
C ARG A 142 -2.02 -20.06 7.46
N GLU A 143 -2.09 -19.30 8.56
CA GLU A 143 -3.35 -18.89 9.18
C GLU A 143 -4.03 -17.75 8.41
N TYR A 144 -3.28 -17.01 7.60
CA TYR A 144 -3.74 -15.78 6.97
C TYR A 144 -3.64 -15.87 5.45
N VAL A 145 -4.59 -15.24 4.77
CA VAL A 145 -4.45 -14.95 3.35
C VAL A 145 -3.42 -13.85 3.13
N ARG A 146 -3.03 -13.63 1.86
CA ARG A 146 -2.13 -12.55 1.46
C ARG A 146 -2.71 -11.84 0.24
N HIS A 147 -3.22 -10.64 0.45
CA HIS A 147 -3.70 -9.75 -0.59
C HIS A 147 -2.84 -8.49 -0.61
N LEU A 148 -2.87 -7.66 0.42
CA LEU A 148 -1.97 -6.52 0.58
C LEU A 148 -0.55 -6.94 1.05
N PRO A 149 0.48 -6.12 0.75
CA PRO A 149 1.85 -6.30 1.25
C PRO A 149 1.96 -6.38 2.78
N GLY A 150 3.12 -6.79 3.30
CA GLY A 150 3.39 -6.68 4.74
C GLY A 150 2.65 -7.63 5.65
N TRP A 151 2.08 -8.71 5.10
CA TRP A 151 1.24 -9.64 5.86
C TRP A 151 0.10 -8.91 6.59
N TYR A 152 -0.51 -7.93 5.91
CA TYR A 152 -1.47 -6.98 6.48
C TYR A 152 -2.64 -7.61 7.23
N ALA A 153 -3.09 -8.79 6.79
CA ALA A 153 -4.10 -9.62 7.48
C ALA A 153 -3.78 -9.90 8.96
N GLN A 154 -2.51 -9.78 9.39
CA GLN A 154 -2.10 -10.02 10.77
C GLN A 154 -2.20 -8.79 11.68
N LYS A 155 -2.48 -7.60 11.13
CA LYS A 155 -2.53 -6.33 11.87
C LYS A 155 -3.69 -6.31 12.87
N HIS A 156 -4.88 -6.69 12.43
CA HIS A 156 -6.09 -6.70 13.25
C HIS A 156 -7.11 -7.73 12.72
N PRO A 157 -7.99 -8.32 13.56
CA PRO A 157 -9.05 -9.23 13.10
C PRO A 157 -9.92 -8.70 11.95
N ASP A 158 -10.16 -7.40 11.92
CA ASP A 158 -10.92 -6.77 10.84
C ASP A 158 -10.13 -6.74 9.53
N GLU A 159 -8.81 -6.55 9.60
CA GLU A 159 -7.89 -6.59 8.46
C GLU A 159 -7.79 -8.00 7.87
N ASP A 160 -7.77 -9.02 8.72
CA ASP A 160 -7.82 -10.42 8.31
C ASP A 160 -9.11 -10.74 7.54
N PHE A 161 -10.25 -10.18 7.98
CA PHE A 161 -11.50 -10.30 7.25
C PHE A 161 -11.43 -9.56 5.91
N ALA A 162 -10.99 -8.31 5.89
CA ALA A 162 -10.91 -7.49 4.69
C ALA A 162 -9.99 -8.10 3.62
N GLU A 163 -8.82 -8.60 4.03
CA GLU A 163 -7.90 -9.37 3.19
C GLU A 163 -8.55 -10.65 2.66
N THR A 164 -9.23 -11.41 3.52
CA THR A 164 -9.96 -12.63 3.14
C THR A 164 -11.04 -12.32 2.10
N PHE A 165 -11.77 -11.22 2.31
CA PHE A 165 -12.77 -10.73 1.38
C PHE A 165 -12.18 -10.36 0.03
N ALA A 166 -11.08 -9.61 0.04
CA ALA A 166 -10.43 -9.19 -1.18
C ALA A 166 -9.91 -10.36 -2.02
N VAL A 167 -9.29 -11.37 -1.37
CA VAL A 167 -8.86 -12.61 -2.06
C VAL A 167 -10.04 -13.39 -2.66
N TRP A 168 -11.14 -13.50 -1.91
CA TRP A 168 -12.33 -14.22 -2.37
C TRP A 168 -13.03 -13.50 -3.53
N LEU A 169 -13.11 -12.17 -3.47
CA LEU A 169 -13.73 -11.33 -4.49
C LEU A 169 -12.91 -11.31 -5.79
N THR A 170 -11.58 -11.24 -5.67
CA THR A 170 -10.65 -11.12 -6.81
C THR A 170 -10.94 -12.17 -7.90
N PRO A 171 -11.24 -11.74 -9.14
CA PRO A 171 -11.48 -12.65 -10.26
C PRO A 171 -10.29 -13.56 -10.52
N ARG A 172 -10.57 -14.84 -10.82
CA ARG A 172 -9.55 -15.86 -11.15
C ARG A 172 -8.45 -16.01 -10.09
N SER A 173 -8.72 -15.66 -8.83
CA SER A 173 -7.73 -15.80 -7.74
C SER A 173 -7.34 -17.25 -7.44
N ASN A 174 -8.11 -18.22 -7.94
CA ASN A 174 -7.92 -19.67 -7.72
C ASN A 174 -7.70 -19.99 -6.24
N TRP A 175 -8.36 -19.26 -5.35
CA TRP A 175 -8.08 -19.28 -3.91
C TRP A 175 -8.18 -20.67 -3.29
N ARG A 176 -9.07 -21.53 -3.80
CA ARG A 176 -9.19 -22.93 -3.36
C ARG A 176 -7.92 -23.73 -3.57
N GLN A 177 -7.24 -23.51 -4.69
CA GLN A 177 -5.97 -24.17 -5.01
C GLN A 177 -4.81 -23.45 -4.33
N ARG A 178 -4.79 -22.11 -4.38
CA ARG A 178 -3.71 -21.28 -3.81
C ARG A 178 -3.52 -21.49 -2.31
N TYR A 179 -4.63 -21.64 -1.56
CA TYR A 179 -4.62 -21.83 -0.11
C TYR A 179 -4.88 -23.28 0.31
N ARG A 180 -4.71 -24.26 -0.59
CA ARG A 180 -4.85 -25.68 -0.25
C ARG A 180 -3.87 -26.07 0.86
N GLY A 181 -4.41 -26.65 1.94
CA GLY A 181 -3.61 -27.05 3.12
C GLY A 181 -3.23 -25.89 4.05
N TRP A 182 -3.84 -24.72 3.87
CA TRP A 182 -3.72 -23.58 4.79
C TRP A 182 -4.99 -23.44 5.62
N ASN A 183 -4.85 -23.07 6.89
CA ASN A 183 -6.00 -22.82 7.77
C ASN A 183 -6.82 -21.60 7.30
N ALA A 184 -6.18 -20.65 6.61
CA ALA A 184 -6.86 -19.54 5.92
C ALA A 184 -7.93 -19.98 4.91
N LEU A 185 -7.86 -21.21 4.39
CA LEU A 185 -8.85 -21.74 3.46
C LEU A 185 -10.24 -21.84 4.10
N GLU A 186 -10.32 -22.11 5.40
CA GLU A 186 -11.60 -22.17 6.11
C GLU A 186 -12.27 -20.80 6.20
N LYS A 187 -11.50 -19.73 6.36
CA LYS A 187 -11.99 -18.34 6.32
C LYS A 187 -12.60 -18.00 4.96
N LEU A 188 -11.94 -18.42 3.88
CA LEU A 188 -12.44 -18.25 2.51
C LEU A 188 -13.72 -19.06 2.25
N ARG A 189 -13.80 -20.29 2.77
CA ARG A 189 -15.02 -21.12 2.70
C ARG A 189 -16.16 -20.53 3.52
N TYR A 190 -15.86 -20.00 4.71
CA TYR A 190 -16.81 -19.26 5.54
C TYR A 190 -17.41 -18.09 4.75
N LEU A 191 -16.56 -17.24 4.16
CA LEU A 191 -17.01 -16.09 3.38
C LEU A 191 -17.84 -16.50 2.15
N ASP A 192 -17.41 -17.55 1.44
CA ASP A 192 -18.14 -18.09 0.28
C ASP A 192 -19.54 -18.59 0.64
N ARG A 193 -19.73 -19.19 1.83
CA ARG A 193 -21.07 -19.53 2.36
C ARG A 193 -21.85 -18.28 2.75
N LEU A 194 -21.20 -17.34 3.41
CA LEU A 194 -21.81 -16.11 3.90
C LEU A 194 -22.36 -15.25 2.76
N ALA A 195 -21.60 -15.09 1.68
CA ALA A 195 -22.02 -14.36 0.49
C ALA A 195 -23.25 -14.98 -0.18
N ARG A 196 -23.37 -16.32 -0.24
CA ARG A 196 -24.59 -16.99 -0.73
C ARG A 196 -25.80 -16.73 0.15
N LYS A 197 -25.61 -16.69 1.47
CA LYS A 197 -26.66 -16.41 2.44
C LYS A 197 -27.15 -14.96 2.38
N LEU A 198 -26.23 -14.02 2.18
CA LEU A 198 -26.50 -12.58 2.27
C LEU A 198 -26.70 -11.88 0.93
N GLY A 199 -26.30 -12.48 -0.18
CA GLY A 199 -26.16 -11.76 -1.46
C GLY A 199 -27.44 -11.13 -2.01
N ARG A 200 -28.60 -11.71 -1.65
CA ARG A 200 -29.93 -11.17 -2.00
C ARG A 200 -30.62 -10.44 -0.85
N SER A 201 -30.00 -10.42 0.33
CA SER A 201 -30.50 -9.82 1.54
C SER A 201 -29.97 -8.40 1.69
N ASP A 202 -30.85 -7.48 2.00
CA ASP A 202 -30.45 -6.10 2.24
C ASP A 202 -29.60 -5.97 3.50
N PRO A 203 -28.52 -5.16 3.47
CA PRO A 203 -27.72 -4.95 4.66
C PRO A 203 -28.51 -4.17 5.72
N PRO A 204 -28.46 -4.59 7.00
CA PRO A 204 -29.03 -3.86 8.13
C PRO A 204 -28.57 -2.39 8.19
N ARG A 205 -27.34 -2.11 7.77
CA ARG A 205 -26.81 -0.75 7.62
C ARG A 205 -26.46 -0.53 6.15
N ARG A 206 -27.39 0.04 5.39
CA ARG A 206 -27.18 0.33 3.95
C ARG A 206 -26.35 1.58 3.68
N ARG A 207 -26.36 2.54 4.61
CA ARG A 207 -25.71 3.84 4.47
C ARG A 207 -24.71 4.04 5.60
N GLY A 208 -23.64 4.75 5.31
CA GLY A 208 -22.66 5.21 6.29
C GLY A 208 -22.42 6.71 6.19
N ARG A 209 -21.63 7.22 7.12
CA ARG A 209 -21.06 8.56 7.11
C ARG A 209 -19.65 8.46 6.55
N THR A 210 -19.28 9.44 5.75
CA THR A 210 -17.90 9.66 5.33
C THR A 210 -17.08 10.15 6.52
N ASP A 211 -15.77 10.01 6.42
CA ASP A 211 -14.85 10.81 7.23
C ASP A 211 -14.73 12.21 6.57
N ILE A 212 -13.54 12.82 6.60
CA ILE A 212 -13.24 14.00 5.80
C ILE A 212 -13.49 13.74 4.31
N THR A 213 -14.16 14.66 3.63
CA THR A 213 -14.32 14.63 2.17
C THR A 213 -13.45 15.69 1.51
N VAL A 214 -13.18 15.54 0.21
CA VAL A 214 -12.43 16.56 -0.55
C VAL A 214 -13.01 17.97 -0.41
N ASP A 215 -14.34 18.11 -0.29
CA ASP A 215 -15.02 19.40 -0.13
C ASP A 215 -14.73 20.05 1.24
N GLU A 216 -14.26 19.28 2.21
CA GLU A 216 -13.89 19.71 3.57
C GLU A 216 -12.38 19.95 3.74
N MET A 217 -11.57 19.58 2.74
CA MET A 217 -10.10 19.70 2.80
C MET A 217 -9.65 21.13 2.48
N GLU A 218 -9.41 21.93 3.53
CA GLU A 218 -8.96 23.33 3.42
C GLU A 218 -7.47 23.48 3.09
N THR A 219 -6.67 22.44 3.32
CA THR A 219 -5.25 22.44 3.04
C THR A 219 -4.99 22.53 1.53
N THR A 220 -3.94 23.25 1.16
CA THR A 220 -3.46 23.25 -0.23
C THR A 220 -2.85 21.90 -0.58
N VAL A 221 -2.81 21.58 -1.88
CA VAL A 221 -2.15 20.35 -2.36
C VAL A 221 -0.68 20.33 -1.91
N ALA A 222 0.04 21.46 -1.98
CA ALA A 222 1.42 21.53 -1.50
C ALA A 222 1.55 21.26 0.00
N GLU A 223 0.67 21.83 0.83
CA GLU A 223 0.69 21.61 2.28
C GLU A 223 0.39 20.16 2.64
N PHE A 224 -0.57 19.54 1.97
CA PHE A 224 -0.88 18.11 2.13
C PHE A 224 0.37 17.25 1.94
N TYR A 225 1.10 17.46 0.82
CA TYR A 225 2.34 16.73 0.54
C TYR A 225 3.49 17.07 1.51
N HIS A 226 3.60 18.32 1.95
CA HIS A 226 4.61 18.72 2.92
C HIS A 226 4.37 18.16 4.32
N GLN A 227 3.10 18.03 4.75
CA GLN A 227 2.76 17.45 6.04
C GLN A 227 3.06 15.94 6.05
N ALA A 228 2.65 15.21 5.01
CA ALA A 228 2.96 13.79 4.85
C ALA A 228 4.48 13.54 4.92
N ALA A 229 5.28 14.33 4.19
CA ALA A 229 6.74 14.20 4.20
C ALA A 229 7.39 14.47 5.57
N ARG A 230 6.78 15.30 6.43
CA ARG A 230 7.29 15.60 7.78
C ARG A 230 6.98 14.49 8.78
N GLU A 231 5.87 13.79 8.61
CA GLU A 231 5.50 12.65 9.44
C GLU A 231 6.34 11.40 9.10
N GLU A 232 6.90 11.32 7.89
CA GLU A 232 7.61 10.14 7.37
C GLU A 232 9.12 10.04 7.67
N VAL A 233 9.74 10.99 8.38
CA VAL A 233 11.21 10.98 8.56
C VAL A 233 11.68 11.15 10.01
N ALA A 234 12.00 10.01 10.63
CA ALA A 234 13.07 9.89 11.63
C ALA A 234 14.08 8.84 11.15
N VAL A 235 14.55 8.99 9.91
CA VAL A 235 15.51 8.09 9.26
C VAL A 235 16.95 8.57 9.50
N THR A 236 17.27 8.99 10.72
CA THR A 236 18.55 9.62 11.05
C THR A 236 19.63 8.62 11.45
N GLU A 237 19.27 7.35 11.64
CA GLU A 237 20.18 6.26 12.02
C GLU A 237 20.15 5.18 10.92
N LEU A 238 20.94 5.37 9.84
CA LEU A 238 20.96 4.48 8.67
C LEU A 238 22.28 3.76 8.43
N ALA A 239 22.14 2.65 7.67
CA ALA A 239 23.09 1.65 7.19
C ALA A 239 24.60 1.94 7.45
N PRO A 240 25.32 1.07 8.18
CA PRO A 240 26.77 1.20 8.33
C PRO A 240 27.46 1.23 6.96
N ASP A 241 28.35 2.20 6.74
CA ASP A 241 29.18 2.29 5.52
C ASP A 241 29.91 0.97 5.20
N THR A 242 30.17 0.15 6.22
CA THR A 242 30.78 -1.17 6.11
C THR A 242 29.98 -2.09 5.19
N ASP A 243 28.66 -2.16 5.35
CA ASP A 243 27.82 -3.08 4.58
C ASP A 243 27.74 -2.65 3.11
N LEU A 244 27.65 -1.34 2.85
CA LEU A 244 27.68 -0.81 1.48
C LEU A 244 29.01 -1.12 0.77
N ARG A 245 30.14 -1.07 1.49
CA ARG A 245 31.45 -1.46 0.94
C ARG A 245 31.50 -2.94 0.59
N ASP A 246 30.86 -3.79 1.37
CA ASP A 246 30.83 -5.23 1.12
C ASP A 246 29.96 -5.56 -0.10
N ILE A 247 28.78 -4.95 -0.22
CA ILE A 247 27.87 -5.11 -1.38
C ILE A 247 28.55 -4.62 -2.68
N PHE A 248 29.29 -3.52 -2.61
CA PHE A 248 29.96 -2.92 -3.77
C PHE A 248 31.48 -3.12 -3.73
N ARG A 249 31.93 -4.32 -3.33
CA ARG A 249 33.35 -4.69 -3.29
C ARG A 249 33.92 -4.92 -4.70
N VAL A 250 34.04 -3.85 -5.47
CA VAL A 250 34.51 -3.85 -6.86
C VAL A 250 35.70 -2.90 -7.01
N SER A 251 36.77 -3.40 -7.62
CA SER A 251 37.94 -2.57 -7.92
C SER A 251 37.63 -1.53 -8.98
N LYS A 252 38.04 -0.27 -8.76
CA LYS A 252 37.90 0.84 -9.72
C LYS A 252 38.61 0.59 -11.06
N ARG A 253 39.56 -0.34 -11.10
CA ARG A 253 40.33 -0.69 -12.31
C ARG A 253 39.65 -1.75 -13.18
N ARG A 254 38.50 -2.31 -12.76
CA ARG A 254 37.73 -3.27 -13.56
C ARG A 254 37.12 -2.55 -14.77
N LYS A 255 37.15 -3.22 -15.93
CA LYS A 255 36.63 -2.68 -17.19
C LYS A 255 35.14 -2.35 -17.12
N ASP A 256 34.37 -3.19 -16.43
CA ASP A 256 32.91 -3.06 -16.29
C ASP A 256 32.49 -2.38 -14.99
N ALA A 257 33.41 -1.67 -14.32
CA ALA A 257 33.12 -0.93 -13.10
C ALA A 257 32.44 0.40 -13.43
N ARG A 258 31.21 0.57 -12.94
CA ARG A 258 30.48 1.83 -13.00
C ARG A 258 30.22 2.40 -11.61
N PRO A 259 29.94 3.71 -11.45
CA PRO A 259 29.59 4.27 -10.14
C PRO A 259 28.41 3.55 -9.49
N ALA A 260 28.56 3.12 -8.24
CA ALA A 260 27.49 2.41 -7.51
C ALA A 260 26.25 3.29 -7.31
N GLN A 261 26.41 4.60 -7.16
CA GLN A 261 25.29 5.55 -7.08
C GLN A 261 24.39 5.51 -8.31
N GLU A 262 24.95 5.34 -9.52
CA GLU A 262 24.16 5.27 -10.74
C GLU A 262 23.43 3.93 -10.86
N PHE A 263 24.08 2.85 -10.41
CA PHE A 263 23.46 1.54 -10.32
C PHE A 263 22.25 1.56 -9.38
N LEU A 264 22.40 2.16 -8.19
CA LEU A 264 21.33 2.35 -7.21
C LEU A 264 20.19 3.17 -7.80
N ARG A 265 20.50 4.31 -8.44
CA ARG A 265 19.50 5.17 -9.09
C ARG A 265 18.73 4.44 -10.18
N GLN A 266 19.41 3.67 -11.02
CA GLN A 266 18.80 2.91 -12.10
C GLN A 266 17.83 1.84 -11.58
N HIS A 267 18.15 1.20 -10.46
CA HIS A 267 17.36 0.10 -9.88
C HIS A 267 16.43 0.53 -8.74
N ARG A 268 16.40 1.82 -8.39
CA ARG A 268 15.67 2.37 -7.24
C ARG A 268 14.23 1.89 -7.17
N LYS A 269 13.46 2.08 -8.25
CA LYS A 269 12.04 1.68 -8.31
C LYS A 269 11.87 0.18 -8.08
N ALA A 270 12.66 -0.64 -8.76
CA ALA A 270 12.58 -2.10 -8.62
C ALA A 270 12.88 -2.58 -7.19
N VAL A 271 13.85 -1.96 -6.52
CA VAL A 271 14.18 -2.27 -5.11
C VAL A 271 13.05 -1.82 -4.19
N ILE A 272 12.55 -0.59 -4.34
CA ILE A 272 11.43 -0.06 -3.55
C ILE A 272 10.20 -0.97 -3.69
N ASP A 273 9.80 -1.29 -4.92
CA ASP A 273 8.65 -2.15 -5.22
C ASP A 273 8.78 -3.51 -4.52
N LYS A 274 9.95 -4.15 -4.63
CA LYS A 274 10.17 -5.48 -4.05
C LYS A 274 10.22 -5.46 -2.54
N VAL A 275 10.91 -4.48 -1.95
CA VAL A 275 11.01 -4.35 -0.50
C VAL A 275 9.63 -4.04 0.07
N ALA A 276 8.89 -3.05 -0.48
CA ALA A 276 7.55 -2.70 -0.03
C ALA A 276 6.59 -3.90 -0.10
N GLN A 277 6.63 -4.65 -1.20
CA GLN A 277 5.82 -5.87 -1.38
C GLN A 277 6.03 -6.88 -0.24
N TRP A 278 7.27 -7.11 0.17
CA TRP A 278 7.59 -8.15 1.16
C TRP A 278 7.50 -7.65 2.59
N THR A 279 7.87 -6.41 2.88
CA THR A 279 7.92 -5.88 4.25
C THR A 279 6.64 -5.18 4.67
N GLY A 280 5.87 -4.65 3.71
CA GLY A 280 4.72 -3.78 3.97
C GLY A 280 5.07 -2.39 4.48
N ALA A 281 6.35 -2.05 4.53
CA ALA A 281 6.75 -0.70 4.91
C ALA A 281 6.31 0.29 3.82
N GLN A 282 5.99 1.50 4.27
CA GLN A 282 5.63 2.61 3.39
C GLN A 282 6.74 2.86 2.37
N ARG A 283 6.36 2.98 1.10
CA ARG A 283 7.30 3.21 0.00
C ARG A 283 8.18 4.45 0.21
N PRO A 284 7.69 5.58 0.76
CA PRO A 284 8.53 6.74 1.04
C PRO A 284 9.65 6.46 2.05
N LEU A 285 9.38 5.69 3.11
CA LEU A 285 10.41 5.23 4.06
C LEU A 285 11.52 4.45 3.34
N ILE A 286 11.13 3.53 2.46
CA ILE A 286 12.08 2.72 1.68
C ILE A 286 12.84 3.60 0.68
N LYS A 287 12.17 4.56 0.04
CA LYS A 287 12.77 5.54 -0.88
C LYS A 287 13.84 6.36 -0.15
N ALA A 288 13.53 6.93 1.00
CA ALA A 288 14.47 7.69 1.83
C ALA A 288 15.70 6.85 2.23
N LEU A 289 15.48 5.58 2.58
CA LEU A 289 16.56 4.63 2.86
C LEU A 289 17.45 4.39 1.63
N VAL A 290 16.87 4.09 0.47
CA VAL A 290 17.63 3.81 -0.76
C VAL A 290 18.35 5.06 -1.27
N GLU A 291 17.74 6.23 -1.16
CA GLU A 291 18.37 7.52 -1.51
C GLU A 291 19.55 7.84 -0.59
N THR A 292 19.43 7.52 0.69
CA THR A 292 20.56 7.63 1.62
C THR A 292 21.68 6.66 1.24
N MET A 293 21.37 5.40 0.90
CA MET A 293 22.37 4.44 0.42
C MET A 293 23.07 4.93 -0.86
N GLU A 294 22.33 5.54 -1.78
CA GLU A 294 22.87 6.16 -3.00
C GLU A 294 23.86 7.28 -2.68
N GLU A 295 23.48 8.21 -1.79
CA GLU A 295 24.34 9.31 -1.37
C GLU A 295 25.62 8.81 -0.69
N ARG A 296 25.51 7.83 0.22
CA ARG A 296 26.67 7.21 0.88
C ARG A 296 27.57 6.49 -0.11
N ALA A 297 27.01 5.71 -1.04
CA ALA A 297 27.79 5.02 -2.07
C ALA A 297 28.58 5.99 -2.96
N GLY A 298 27.99 7.14 -3.28
CA GLY A 298 28.66 8.25 -3.98
C GLY A 298 29.80 8.85 -3.16
N LYS A 299 29.56 9.21 -1.89
CA LYS A 299 30.58 9.75 -0.96
C LYS A 299 31.76 8.80 -0.75
N LEU A 300 31.51 7.49 -0.78
CA LEU A 300 32.51 6.43 -0.63
C LEU A 300 33.21 6.08 -1.97
N ASP A 301 32.79 6.66 -3.09
CA ASP A 301 33.25 6.35 -4.46
C ASP A 301 33.25 4.84 -4.76
N LEU A 302 32.16 4.17 -4.38
CA LEU A 302 31.96 2.73 -4.61
C LEU A 302 31.64 2.43 -6.07
N ARG A 303 31.93 1.21 -6.49
CA ARG A 303 31.71 0.74 -7.87
C ARG A 303 30.81 -0.50 -7.89
N ALA A 304 29.94 -0.57 -8.87
CA ALA A 304 29.18 -1.76 -9.21
C ALA A 304 29.77 -2.40 -10.47
N ASP A 305 29.83 -3.72 -10.50
CA ASP A 305 30.27 -4.46 -11.68
C ASP A 305 29.06 -4.75 -12.57
N GLN A 306 29.05 -4.18 -13.78
CA GLN A 306 27.94 -4.36 -14.71
C GLN A 306 27.75 -5.82 -15.15
N SER A 307 28.82 -6.62 -15.21
CA SER A 307 28.74 -8.05 -15.52
C SER A 307 28.05 -8.87 -14.42
N ARG A 308 28.04 -8.36 -13.17
CA ARG A 308 27.42 -8.97 -11.99
C ARG A 308 26.19 -8.20 -11.51
N GLN A 309 25.51 -7.49 -12.41
CA GLN A 309 24.34 -6.67 -12.08
C GLN A 309 23.26 -7.45 -11.30
N ALA A 310 22.99 -8.71 -11.66
CA ALA A 310 22.00 -9.53 -10.95
C ALA A 310 22.38 -9.82 -9.50
N GLU A 311 23.67 -10.02 -9.23
CA GLU A 311 24.19 -10.30 -7.89
C GLU A 311 24.12 -9.05 -7.01
N HIS A 312 24.58 -7.91 -7.52
CA HIS A 312 24.46 -6.63 -6.82
C HIS A 312 23.01 -6.26 -6.52
N LEU A 313 22.09 -6.51 -7.45
CA LEU A 313 20.67 -6.26 -7.24
C LEU A 313 20.09 -7.18 -6.17
N ALA A 314 20.48 -8.46 -6.15
CA ALA A 314 20.06 -9.42 -5.15
C ALA A 314 20.56 -9.04 -3.74
N GLU A 315 21.85 -8.72 -3.62
CA GLU A 315 22.47 -8.27 -2.36
C GLU A 315 21.83 -6.99 -1.83
N LEU A 316 21.67 -5.98 -2.68
CA LEU A 316 21.02 -4.72 -2.33
C LEU A 316 19.57 -4.94 -1.86
N THR A 317 18.80 -5.75 -2.59
CA THR A 317 17.40 -6.03 -2.24
C THR A 317 17.31 -6.78 -0.91
N ALA A 318 18.18 -7.77 -0.69
CA ALA A 318 18.23 -8.53 0.55
C ALA A 318 18.61 -7.65 1.74
N TYR A 319 19.65 -6.83 1.59
CA TYR A 319 20.11 -5.90 2.62
C TYR A 319 19.05 -4.86 2.99
N THR A 320 18.45 -4.22 1.97
CA THR A 320 17.37 -3.24 2.18
C THR A 320 16.16 -3.88 2.87
N THR A 321 15.79 -5.10 2.47
CA THR A 321 14.71 -5.86 3.12
C THR A 321 15.03 -6.14 4.59
N ALA A 322 16.27 -6.53 4.91
CA ALA A 322 16.69 -6.81 6.29
C ALA A 322 16.63 -5.56 7.18
N LEU A 323 17.12 -4.41 6.69
CA LEU A 323 17.04 -3.14 7.41
C LEU A 323 15.59 -2.72 7.64
N VAL A 324 14.75 -2.78 6.60
CA VAL A 324 13.34 -2.40 6.70
C VAL A 324 12.58 -3.34 7.64
N MET A 325 12.82 -4.66 7.58
CA MET A 325 12.21 -5.60 8.52
C MET A 325 12.66 -5.36 9.96
N THR A 326 13.92 -4.94 10.16
CA THR A 326 14.42 -4.55 11.48
C THR A 326 13.66 -3.33 11.99
N TYR A 327 13.47 -2.32 11.14
CA TYR A 327 12.65 -1.14 11.46
C TYR A 327 11.19 -1.49 11.75
N VAL A 328 10.52 -2.25 10.89
CA VAL A 328 9.13 -2.69 11.10
C VAL A 328 8.98 -3.46 12.42
N THR A 329 9.96 -4.29 12.78
CA THR A 329 9.90 -5.08 14.01
C THR A 329 10.23 -4.26 15.25
N LYS A 330 11.22 -3.37 15.18
CA LYS A 330 11.86 -2.75 16.35
C LYS A 330 11.70 -1.23 16.46
N GLY A 331 11.21 -0.56 15.43
CA GLY A 331 11.14 0.91 15.31
C GLY A 331 12.48 1.60 15.02
N LYS A 332 13.55 0.84 14.75
CA LYS A 332 14.90 1.34 14.44
C LYS A 332 15.59 0.46 13.40
N PHE A 333 16.43 1.04 12.55
CA PHE A 333 17.16 0.31 11.50
C PHE A 333 18.41 -0.42 12.02
N ILE A 334 19.08 0.12 13.04
CA ILE A 334 20.35 -0.40 13.60
C ILE A 334 20.26 -0.44 15.13
N GLN A 335 21.01 -1.35 15.76
CA GLN A 335 21.25 -1.35 17.21
C GLN A 335 22.65 -0.76 17.50
N PRO A 336 22.81 0.06 18.55
CA PRO A 336 24.13 0.48 19.02
C PRO A 336 24.97 -0.68 19.55
#